data_AF-A0AAE8ZV70-F1
#
_entry.id   AF-A0AAE8ZV70-F1
#
_cell.length_a   1.000
_cell.length_b   1.000
_cell.length_c   1.000
_cell.angle_alpha   90.00
_cell.angle_beta   90.00
_cell.angle_gamma   90.00
#
_symmetry.space_group_name_H-M   'P 1'
#
loop_
_entity.id
_entity.type
_entity.pdbx_description
1 polymer ?
#
loop_
_entity_poly.entity_id
_entity_poly.type
_entity_poly.pdbx_seq_one_letter_code
_entity_poly.pdbx_strand_id
1 'polypeptide(L)'
;MFSRTALLLSCMAIAASGFSVRPSSKNTVQDAHEQLTKKIRCWEPIEENIAGNHFSGEHTLSEPIYELCSYMPDPKDFNKGYVNGVDMESDDYTNVLNFFQITHPRLATLNVCLQEAFQFRAAGRPSQTSIRCLCKRDGCNLPKGFTTFLDFNKLPMPETSF
;
A
#
# COMPACT_ATOMS: atom_id res chain seq x y z
N MET A 1 49.43 4.46 46.29
CA MET A 1 49.51 3.32 45.34
C MET A 1 48.11 3.04 44.80
N PHE A 2 47.99 3.25 43.49
CA PHE A 2 46.96 2.86 42.52
C PHE A 2 45.55 2.36 42.95
N SER A 3 44.59 3.06 42.34
CA SER A 3 43.49 2.52 41.53
C SER A 3 42.26 1.93 42.24
N ARG A 4 41.09 2.53 41.96
CA ARG A 4 39.98 1.87 41.25
C ARG A 4 38.82 2.85 41.02
N THR A 5 38.99 3.72 40.02
CA THR A 5 37.87 4.25 39.25
C THR A 5 37.34 3.11 38.38
N ALA A 6 36.36 2.38 38.87
CA ALA A 6 35.54 1.51 38.02
C ALA A 6 34.35 2.33 37.51
N LEU A 7 34.56 3.01 36.38
CA LEU A 7 33.48 3.59 35.60
C LEU A 7 32.57 2.43 35.17
N LEU A 8 31.35 2.39 35.71
CA LEU A 8 30.27 1.52 35.23
C LEU A 8 29.84 2.03 33.85
N LEU A 9 30.51 1.56 32.80
CA LEU A 9 29.99 1.60 31.43
C LEU A 9 28.88 0.55 31.31
N SER A 10 27.67 0.93 31.72
CA SER A 10 26.47 0.21 31.32
C SER A 10 26.27 0.46 29.83
N CYS A 11 26.70 -0.49 29.01
CA CYS A 11 26.39 -0.51 27.59
C CYS A 11 24.87 -0.58 27.42
N MET A 12 24.25 0.55 27.06
CA MET A 12 22.93 0.52 26.44
C MET A 12 23.07 -0.27 25.13
N ALA A 13 22.68 -1.54 25.15
CA ALA A 13 22.34 -2.25 23.94
C ALA A 13 21.07 -1.61 23.39
N ILE A 14 21.24 -0.58 22.56
CA ILE A 14 20.18 -0.10 21.70
C ILE A 14 19.94 -1.22 20.71
N ALA A 15 18.94 -2.06 20.97
CA ALA A 15 18.37 -2.95 19.97
C ALA A 15 17.70 -2.06 18.92
N ALA A 16 18.50 -1.51 18.01
CA ALA A 16 17.99 -0.95 16.78
C ALA A 16 17.44 -2.14 15.99
N SER A 17 16.13 -2.34 16.02
CA SER A 17 15.40 -3.10 15.00
C SER A 17 15.57 -2.34 13.68
N GLY A 18 16.75 -2.46 13.09
CA GLY A 18 17.08 -1.87 11.82
C GLY A 18 16.34 -2.64 10.75
N PHE A 19 15.19 -2.12 10.33
CA PHE A 19 14.54 -2.56 9.10
C PHE A 19 15.57 -2.45 7.96
N SER A 20 16.08 -3.58 7.50
CA SER A 20 16.92 -3.63 6.31
C SER A 20 16.00 -3.74 5.11
N VAL A 21 15.81 -2.64 4.39
CA VAL A 21 15.09 -2.63 3.11
C VAL A 21 16.11 -3.01 2.03
N ARG A 22 16.11 -4.28 1.61
CA ARG A 22 17.00 -4.73 0.52
C ARG A 22 16.26 -4.64 -0.81
N PRO A 23 16.91 -4.19 -1.90
CA PRO A 23 16.39 -4.37 -3.25
C PRO A 23 16.10 -5.85 -3.50
N SER A 24 14.90 -6.17 -3.98
CA SER A 24 14.57 -7.57 -4.28
C SER A 24 15.50 -8.13 -5.35
N SER A 25 15.89 -9.39 -5.18
CA SER A 25 16.64 -10.13 -6.21
C SER A 25 15.77 -10.54 -7.41
N LYS A 26 14.46 -10.34 -7.30
CA LYS A 26 13.45 -10.73 -8.30
C LYS A 26 13.19 -9.59 -9.27
N ASN A 27 12.73 -9.93 -10.47
CA ASN A 27 12.08 -8.94 -11.33
C ASN A 27 10.61 -8.74 -10.92
N THR A 28 9.98 -7.69 -11.44
CA THR A 28 8.60 -7.30 -11.12
C THR A 28 7.56 -8.39 -11.45
N VAL A 29 7.77 -9.19 -12.51
CA VAL A 29 6.85 -10.27 -12.88
C VAL A 29 6.92 -11.42 -11.87
N GLN A 30 8.14 -11.81 -11.46
CA GLN A 30 8.35 -12.82 -10.44
C GLN A 30 7.77 -12.39 -9.09
N ASP A 31 8.07 -11.15 -8.68
CA ASP A 31 7.51 -10.54 -7.47
C ASP A 31 5.98 -10.57 -7.47
N ALA A 32 5.34 -10.12 -8.56
CA ALA A 32 3.89 -10.15 -8.68
C ALA A 32 3.32 -11.57 -8.56
N HIS A 33 3.86 -12.53 -9.31
CA HIS A 33 3.40 -13.93 -9.28
C HIS A 33 3.54 -14.57 -7.90
N GLU A 34 4.63 -14.32 -7.19
CA GLU A 34 4.85 -14.86 -5.85
C GLU A 34 3.91 -14.28 -4.78
N GLN A 35 3.36 -13.08 -5.02
CA GLN A 35 2.45 -12.42 -4.10
C GLN A 35 0.97 -12.71 -4.40
N LEU A 36 0.64 -13.28 -5.57
CA LEU A 36 -0.74 -13.52 -6.01
C LEU A 36 -1.61 -14.30 -5.01
N THR A 37 -1.03 -15.24 -4.27
CA THR A 37 -1.77 -16.10 -3.34
C THR A 37 -1.62 -15.67 -1.89
N LYS A 38 -0.87 -14.59 -1.61
CA LYS A 38 -0.61 -14.12 -0.25
C LYS A 38 -1.68 -13.10 0.15
N LYS A 39 -1.97 -13.07 1.46
CA LYS A 39 -2.54 -11.86 2.05
C LYS A 39 -1.43 -10.81 2.13
N ILE A 40 -1.79 -9.57 1.83
CA ILE A 40 -0.85 -8.47 1.67
C ILE A 40 -1.09 -7.39 2.70
N ARG A 41 -0.03 -6.63 2.98
CA ARG A 41 -0.08 -5.42 3.78
C ARG A 41 -0.45 -4.23 2.91
N CYS A 42 -1.29 -3.34 3.39
CA CYS A 42 -1.65 -2.12 2.68
C CYS A 42 -1.29 -0.90 3.52
N TRP A 43 -0.92 0.20 2.87
CA TRP A 43 -0.87 1.48 3.55
C TRP A 43 -2.28 1.89 3.91
N GLU A 44 -2.46 2.23 5.17
CA GLU A 44 -3.72 2.69 5.75
C GLU A 44 -3.49 4.00 6.48
N PRO A 45 -4.47 4.93 6.47
CA PRO A 45 -4.42 6.09 7.33
C PRO A 45 -4.38 5.63 8.78
N ILE A 46 -3.54 6.26 9.60
CA ILE A 46 -3.60 6.10 11.05
C ILE A 46 -4.81 6.95 11.49
N GLU A 47 -6.01 6.35 11.50
CA GLU A 47 -7.25 7.07 11.82
C GLU A 47 -7.29 7.59 13.26
N GLU A 48 -8.17 8.57 13.52
CA GLU A 48 -9.35 8.22 14.32
C GLU A 48 -10.65 8.65 13.62
N ASN A 49 -11.56 7.69 13.50
CA ASN A 49 -12.90 7.75 12.95
C ASN A 49 -13.84 8.69 13.75
N ILE A 50 -13.69 10.02 13.70
CA ILE A 50 -14.70 10.93 14.30
C ILE A 50 -14.80 12.25 13.53
N ALA A 51 -15.84 12.38 12.69
CA ALA A 51 -16.61 13.62 12.40
C ALA A 51 -15.89 15.00 12.32
N GLY A 52 -14.61 15.04 12.00
CA GLY A 52 -13.77 16.22 12.13
C GLY A 52 -12.80 16.31 10.97
N ASN A 53 -12.77 17.46 10.33
CA ASN A 53 -12.13 17.72 9.03
C ASN A 53 -10.59 17.72 9.06
N HIS A 54 -9.95 16.97 9.97
CA HIS A 54 -8.51 16.99 10.20
C HIS A 54 -7.89 15.63 9.87
N PHE A 55 -7.29 15.55 8.68
CA PHE A 55 -6.53 14.38 8.24
C PHE A 55 -5.06 14.61 8.62
N SER A 56 -4.47 13.74 9.46
CA SER A 56 -3.06 13.84 9.87
C SER A 56 -2.09 13.72 8.68
N GLY A 57 -2.53 13.04 7.62
CA GLY A 57 -1.68 12.69 6.47
C GLY A 57 -0.70 11.55 6.76
N GLU A 58 -0.69 11.03 7.98
CA GLU A 58 0.15 9.92 8.40
C GLU A 58 -0.47 8.58 8.00
N HIS A 59 0.37 7.65 7.57
CA HIS A 59 -0.02 6.34 7.11
C HIS A 59 0.87 5.30 7.76
N THR A 60 0.30 4.14 8.07
CA THR A 60 1.04 2.97 8.53
C THR A 60 0.78 1.80 7.57
N LEU A 61 1.70 0.86 7.54
CA LEU A 61 1.51 -0.38 6.83
C LEU A 61 0.75 -1.36 7.73
N SER A 62 -0.35 -1.94 7.25
CA SER A 62 -1.15 -2.90 8.01
C SER A 62 -0.41 -4.22 8.26
N GLU A 63 -1.02 -5.10 9.05
CA GLU A 63 -0.72 -6.54 9.03
C GLU A 63 -1.09 -7.16 7.66
N PRO A 64 -0.52 -8.33 7.27
CA PRO A 64 -0.78 -8.96 5.98
C PRO A 64 -2.14 -9.67 5.96
N ILE A 65 -3.22 -8.89 5.89
CA ILE A 65 -4.60 -9.38 6.01
C ILE A 65 -5.46 -9.13 4.77
N TYR A 66 -5.04 -8.23 3.88
CA TYR A 66 -5.83 -7.81 2.73
C TYR A 66 -5.60 -8.69 1.51
N GLU A 67 -6.57 -8.75 0.61
CA GLU A 67 -6.37 -9.36 -0.71
C GLU A 67 -5.99 -8.36 -1.79
N LEU A 68 -6.44 -7.11 -1.63
CA LEU A 68 -6.19 -6.01 -2.54
C LEU A 68 -5.94 -4.75 -1.71
N CYS A 69 -5.06 -3.90 -2.19
CA CYS A 69 -4.93 -2.54 -1.70
C CYS A 69 -5.57 -1.57 -2.69
N SER A 70 -6.14 -0.49 -2.17
CA SER A 70 -6.77 0.58 -2.91
C SER A 70 -5.91 1.84 -2.89
N TYR A 71 -5.86 2.52 -4.03
CA TYR A 71 -5.29 3.86 -4.23
C TYR A 71 -6.29 4.69 -5.04
N MET A 72 -6.68 5.85 -4.52
CA MET A 72 -7.55 6.81 -5.19
C MET A 72 -6.85 8.16 -5.24
N PRO A 73 -6.40 8.66 -6.41
CA PRO A 73 -5.88 10.01 -6.51
C PRO A 73 -6.97 11.04 -6.17
N ASP A 74 -6.57 12.14 -5.53
CA ASP A 74 -7.48 13.28 -5.34
C ASP A 74 -7.81 13.87 -6.73
N PRO A 75 -9.10 13.98 -7.10
CA PRO A 75 -9.49 14.47 -8.43
C PRO A 75 -9.16 15.95 -8.65
N LYS A 76 -8.82 16.70 -7.58
CA LYS A 76 -8.41 18.11 -7.64
C LYS A 76 -6.90 18.29 -7.49
N ASP A 77 -6.20 17.31 -6.91
CA ASP A 77 -4.75 17.35 -6.70
C ASP A 77 -4.11 15.96 -6.85
N PHE A 78 -3.65 15.63 -8.05
CA PHE A 78 -3.00 14.35 -8.34
C PHE A 78 -1.68 14.12 -7.58
N ASN A 79 -1.17 15.08 -6.81
CA ASN A 79 -0.04 14.88 -5.90
C ASN A 79 -0.45 14.21 -4.59
N LYS A 80 -1.75 14.11 -4.32
CA LYS A 80 -2.34 13.47 -3.16
C LYS A 80 -3.08 12.20 -3.56
N GLY A 81 -2.83 11.12 -2.82
CA GLY A 81 -3.52 9.84 -2.97
C GLY A 81 -4.12 9.40 -1.65
N TYR A 82 -5.35 8.90 -1.71
CA TYR A 82 -6.05 8.24 -0.61
C TYR A 82 -5.87 6.74 -0.74
N VAL A 83 -5.51 6.06 0.34
CA VAL A 83 -5.11 4.66 0.29
C VAL A 83 -5.71 3.88 1.46
N ASN A 84 -6.07 2.63 1.23
CA ASN A 84 -6.61 1.74 2.25
C ASN A 84 -6.48 0.27 1.81
N GLY A 85 -6.60 -0.66 2.75
CA GLY A 85 -6.88 -2.05 2.41
C GLY A 85 -8.32 -2.22 1.92
N VAL A 86 -8.54 -3.10 0.95
CA VAL A 86 -9.88 -3.33 0.40
C VAL A 86 -10.63 -4.33 1.28
N ASP A 87 -11.80 -3.91 1.75
CA ASP A 87 -12.81 -4.83 2.29
C ASP A 87 -13.46 -5.60 1.13
N MET A 88 -13.21 -6.90 1.07
CA MET A 88 -13.69 -7.77 -0.01
C MET A 88 -15.20 -8.00 0.03
N GLU A 89 -15.87 -7.66 1.14
CA GLU A 89 -17.35 -7.74 1.25
C GLU A 89 -18.05 -6.47 0.74
N SER A 90 -17.29 -5.41 0.44
CA SER A 90 -17.85 -4.12 0.01
C SER A 90 -18.40 -4.10 -1.42
N ASP A 91 -17.98 -5.03 -2.29
CA ASP A 91 -18.39 -5.13 -3.70
C ASP A 91 -18.03 -6.50 -4.30
N ASP A 92 -18.45 -6.78 -5.53
CA ASP A 92 -18.01 -7.94 -6.30
C ASP A 92 -16.70 -7.67 -7.04
N TYR A 93 -15.58 -8.04 -6.40
CA TYR A 93 -14.24 -7.90 -6.97
C TYR A 93 -13.82 -9.05 -7.89
N THR A 94 -14.69 -9.99 -8.24
CA THR A 94 -14.34 -11.19 -9.04
C THR A 94 -13.60 -10.82 -10.33
N ASN A 95 -14.13 -9.85 -11.08
CA ASN A 95 -13.52 -9.43 -12.34
C ASN A 95 -12.17 -8.73 -12.15
N VAL A 96 -12.02 -7.95 -11.08
CA VAL A 96 -10.74 -7.32 -10.73
C VAL A 96 -9.71 -8.39 -10.40
N LEU A 97 -10.06 -9.35 -9.56
CA LEU A 97 -9.17 -10.44 -9.17
C LEU A 97 -8.73 -11.27 -10.38
N ASN A 98 -9.62 -11.52 -11.34
CA ASN A 98 -9.31 -12.25 -12.56
C ASN A 98 -8.20 -11.57 -13.39
N PHE A 99 -8.12 -10.24 -13.41
CA PHE A 99 -7.01 -9.54 -14.09
C PHE A 99 -5.64 -9.83 -13.44
N PHE A 100 -5.60 -10.07 -12.13
CA PHE A 100 -4.35 -10.41 -11.44
C PHE A 100 -3.94 -11.88 -11.62
N GLN A 101 -4.89 -12.77 -11.95
CA GLN A 101 -4.63 -14.19 -12.13
C GLN A 101 -3.95 -14.56 -13.47
N ILE A 102 -3.46 -13.59 -14.25
CA ILE A 102 -2.68 -13.86 -15.45
C ILE A 102 -1.40 -14.59 -15.04
N THR A 103 -1.26 -15.87 -15.38
CA THR A 103 -0.11 -16.72 -14.99
C THR A 103 0.98 -16.83 -16.05
N HIS A 104 0.96 -15.96 -17.07
CA HIS A 104 1.95 -16.02 -18.14
C HIS A 104 3.37 -15.67 -17.59
N PRO A 105 4.41 -16.46 -17.87
CA PRO A 105 5.70 -16.34 -17.18
C PRO A 105 6.47 -15.04 -17.45
N ARG A 106 6.06 -14.26 -18.46
CA ARG A 106 6.67 -12.98 -18.85
C ARG A 106 5.73 -11.78 -18.68
N LEU A 107 4.57 -11.96 -18.05
CA LEU A 107 3.55 -10.92 -17.91
C LEU A 107 2.89 -11.04 -16.54
N ALA A 108 2.69 -9.91 -15.87
CA ALA A 108 1.88 -9.83 -14.67
C ALA A 108 1.12 -8.48 -14.67
N THR A 109 -0.11 -8.50 -14.16
CA THR A 109 -0.87 -7.28 -13.92
C THR A 109 -0.42 -6.68 -12.59
N LEU A 110 0.01 -5.42 -12.61
CA LEU A 110 0.54 -4.74 -11.42
C LEU A 110 -0.54 -3.91 -10.72
N ASN A 111 -1.35 -3.20 -11.52
CA ASN A 111 -2.45 -2.37 -11.05
C ASN A 111 -3.63 -2.51 -12.01
N VAL A 112 -4.85 -2.42 -11.48
CA VAL A 112 -6.09 -2.28 -12.25
C VAL A 112 -6.72 -0.96 -11.85
N CYS A 113 -6.75 0.02 -12.76
CA CYS A 113 -7.35 1.33 -12.51
C CYS A 113 -8.70 1.44 -13.20
N LEU A 114 -9.72 1.78 -12.41
CA LEU A 114 -11.11 1.94 -12.83
C LEU A 114 -11.46 3.43 -12.77
N GLN A 115 -12.18 3.91 -13.77
CA GLN A 115 -12.87 5.20 -13.68
C GLN A 115 -14.32 4.90 -13.28
N GLU A 116 -14.69 5.35 -12.09
CA GLU A 116 -15.95 4.99 -11.44
C GLU A 116 -16.87 6.20 -11.43
N ALA A 117 -18.17 5.95 -11.66
CA ALA A 117 -19.20 6.97 -11.59
C ALA A 117 -20.12 6.66 -10.41
N PHE A 118 -20.20 7.59 -9.46
CA PHE A 118 -21.02 7.47 -8.28
C PHE A 118 -22.22 8.39 -8.36
N GLN A 119 -23.40 7.82 -8.16
CA GLN A 119 -24.63 8.56 -8.02
C GLN A 119 -25.09 8.53 -6.55
N PHE A 120 -24.56 9.47 -5.75
CA PHE A 120 -24.97 9.64 -4.35
C PHE A 120 -26.26 10.46 -4.19
N ARG A 121 -26.80 11.04 -5.27
CA ARG A 121 -27.98 11.92 -5.27
C ARG A 121 -29.07 11.38 -6.22
N ALA A 122 -30.26 11.98 -6.15
CA ALA A 122 -31.39 11.60 -6.99
C ALA A 122 -31.09 11.70 -8.50
N ALA A 123 -31.87 10.96 -9.29
CA ALA A 123 -31.84 11.00 -10.75
C ALA A 123 -31.97 12.44 -11.27
N GLY A 124 -31.16 12.81 -12.26
CA GLY A 124 -31.10 14.16 -12.83
C GLY A 124 -30.07 15.11 -12.19
N ARG A 125 -29.30 14.66 -11.21
CA ARG A 125 -28.09 15.36 -10.74
C ARG A 125 -26.83 14.75 -11.36
N PRO A 126 -25.78 15.56 -11.65
CA PRO A 126 -24.53 15.01 -12.18
C PRO A 126 -23.93 13.96 -11.24
N SER A 127 -23.54 12.82 -11.81
CA SER A 127 -22.74 11.82 -11.11
C SER A 127 -21.36 12.39 -10.77
N GLN A 128 -20.81 11.96 -9.65
CA GLN A 128 -19.41 12.19 -9.35
C GLN A 128 -18.58 11.13 -10.05
N THR A 129 -17.41 11.50 -10.55
CA THR A 129 -16.46 10.52 -11.10
C THR A 129 -15.19 10.52 -10.28
N SER A 130 -14.61 9.35 -10.10
CA SER A 130 -13.27 9.20 -9.52
C SER A 130 -12.49 8.14 -10.28
N ILE A 131 -11.18 8.11 -10.05
CA ILE A 131 -10.32 7.01 -10.48
C ILE A 131 -9.99 6.22 -9.22
N ARG A 132 -10.11 4.89 -9.26
CA ARG A 132 -9.66 3.99 -8.20
C ARG A 132 -8.76 2.93 -8.81
N CYS A 133 -7.54 2.83 -8.29
CA CYS A 133 -6.58 1.81 -8.67
C CYS A 133 -6.50 0.76 -7.57
N LEU A 134 -6.51 -0.50 -7.99
CA LEU A 134 -6.40 -1.67 -7.14
C LEU A 134 -5.06 -2.36 -7.47
N CYS A 135 -4.39 -2.88 -6.45
CA CYS A 135 -3.11 -3.57 -6.61
C CYS A 135 -3.00 -4.74 -5.63
N LYS A 136 -2.22 -5.77 -6.00
CA LYS A 136 -2.16 -7.06 -5.29
C LYS A 136 -0.72 -7.44 -4.87
N ARG A 137 -0.02 -6.51 -4.22
CA ARG A 137 1.33 -6.73 -3.65
C ARG A 137 1.51 -5.92 -2.36
N ASP A 138 2.36 -6.39 -1.47
CA ASP A 138 2.68 -5.74 -0.20
C ASP A 138 3.05 -4.26 -0.39
N GLY A 139 2.30 -3.38 0.28
CA GLY A 139 2.53 -1.94 0.29
C GLY A 139 2.38 -1.25 -1.06
N CYS A 140 1.72 -1.88 -2.03
CA CYS A 140 1.64 -1.38 -3.41
C CYS A 140 0.85 -0.06 -3.53
N ASN A 141 -0.07 0.22 -2.61
CA ASN A 141 -0.86 1.45 -2.55
C ASN A 141 -0.10 2.60 -1.87
N LEU A 142 1.07 2.96 -2.40
CA LEU A 142 1.91 4.00 -1.82
C LEU A 142 1.16 5.34 -1.68
N PRO A 143 1.08 5.96 -0.48
CA PRO A 143 0.36 7.23 -0.22
C PRO A 143 1.15 8.43 -0.75
N LYS A 144 1.32 8.51 -2.07
CA LYS A 144 2.00 9.58 -2.80
C LYS A 144 1.17 10.00 -4.01
N GLY A 145 1.66 10.97 -4.77
CA GLY A 145 1.04 11.39 -6.02
C GLY A 145 0.88 10.25 -7.03
N PHE A 146 -0.07 10.40 -7.95
CA PHE A 146 -0.53 9.33 -8.82
C PHE A 146 0.58 8.76 -9.70
N THR A 147 1.41 9.62 -10.29
CA THR A 147 2.56 9.21 -11.09
C THR A 147 3.58 8.45 -10.24
N THR A 148 3.89 8.93 -9.03
CA THR A 148 4.79 8.27 -8.09
C THR A 148 4.27 6.89 -7.68
N PHE A 149 2.96 6.74 -7.45
CA PHE A 149 2.33 5.45 -7.19
C PHE A 149 2.51 4.47 -8.37
N LEU A 150 2.27 4.93 -9.60
CA LEU A 150 2.43 4.11 -10.80
C LEU A 150 3.91 3.71 -11.01
N ASP A 151 4.83 4.66 -10.82
CA ASP A 151 6.26 4.45 -10.97
C ASP A 151 6.81 3.48 -9.92
N PHE A 152 6.40 3.63 -8.66
CA PHE A 152 6.74 2.71 -7.57
C PHE A 152 6.38 1.26 -7.92
N ASN A 153 5.20 1.07 -8.50
CA ASN A 153 4.72 -0.25 -8.87
C ASN A 153 5.46 -0.87 -10.07
N LYS A 154 6.24 -0.14 -10.86
CA LYS A 154 7.04 -0.72 -11.96
C LYS A 154 8.16 -1.63 -11.45
N LEU A 155 8.56 -1.45 -10.20
CA LEU A 155 9.66 -2.16 -9.56
C LEU A 155 9.12 -3.34 -8.73
N PRO A 156 9.97 -4.35 -8.45
CA PRO A 156 9.64 -5.36 -7.45
C PRO A 156 9.49 -4.70 -6.07
N MET A 157 8.56 -5.22 -5.27
CA MET A 157 8.34 -4.67 -3.93
C MET A 157 9.59 -4.87 -3.05
N PRO A 158 9.97 -3.89 -2.22
CA PRO A 158 11.13 -4.02 -1.35
C PRO A 158 10.97 -5.20 -0.38
N GLU A 159 12.01 -6.01 -0.25
CA GLU A 159 12.02 -7.09 0.74
C GLU A 159 12.29 -6.45 2.11
N THR A 160 11.32 -6.60 3.01
CA THR A 160 11.46 -6.20 4.42
C THR A 160 11.77 -7.46 5.23
N SER A 161 13.04 -7.62 5.63
CA SER A 161 13.41 -8.62 6.63
C SER A 161 13.22 -8.00 8.02
N PHE A 162 12.43 -8.67 8.86
CA PHE A 162 12.27 -8.35 10.28
C PHE A 162 13.34 -9.07 11.11
#